data_AF-A0AAQ4DXL9-F1
#
_entry.id   AF-A0AAQ4DXL9-F1
#
_cell.length_a   1.000
_cell.length_b   1.000
_cell.length_c   1.000
_cell.angle_alpha   90.00
_cell.angle_beta   90.00
_cell.angle_gamma   90.00
#
_symmetry.space_group_name_H-M   'P 1'
#
loop_
_entity.id
_entity.type
_entity.pdbx_description
1 polymer ?
#
loop_
_entity_poly.entity_id
_entity_poly.type
_entity_poly.pdbx_seq_one_letter_code
_entity_poly.pdbx_strand_id
1 'polypeptide(L)'
;MATQGFPNQISEFNSSSWSSWVGRLQFYFEANNITDPALKRANLLTLCEEQTYNTVCALIQPSSPAAVSYDDIVAALQKHYDPRPSEVYSRARFQRRAKLEGETVSAYIAALMKLASNCNFLTLTTTATGQERHVASPANTTMLSLDVMLRDRFVCGLSDESLQPGMFAEKDLTFNEAYDIAVRAECAGHKQTEIHRNTESVHQTSNQRRRLREYAASDVHGTTSAAPSVVYDLNTMNLGTRPKTFTEFQELSSKFFVRIWILIFQIGDFQRRIQKPIEACQRVRR
;
A
#
# COMPACT_ATOMS: atom_id res chain seq x y z
N MET A 1 -9.90 -0.24 17.09
CA MET A 1 -10.46 1.12 17.06
C MET A 1 -9.53 1.95 16.19
N ALA A 2 -9.99 2.33 14.99
CA ALA A 2 -9.23 3.21 14.11
C ALA A 2 -9.41 4.63 14.62
N THR A 3 -8.33 5.27 15.07
CA THR A 3 -8.32 6.69 15.40
C THR A 3 -8.59 7.45 14.11
N GLN A 4 -9.76 8.07 14.00
CA GLN A 4 -10.06 8.99 12.91
C GLN A 4 -9.11 10.18 13.05
N GLY A 5 -8.08 10.24 12.22
CA GLY A 5 -7.15 11.36 12.18
C GLY A 5 -7.88 12.64 11.75
N PHE A 6 -7.65 13.73 12.48
CA PHE A 6 -8.06 15.06 12.05
C PHE A 6 -7.42 15.39 10.69
N PRO A 7 -8.11 16.13 9.79
CA PRO A 7 -7.69 16.35 8.40
C PRO A 7 -6.41 17.21 8.22
N ASN A 8 -5.65 17.50 9.29
CA ASN A 8 -4.58 18.49 9.29
C ASN A 8 -3.37 18.15 10.18
N GLN A 9 -3.15 16.88 10.54
CA GLN A 9 -2.02 16.52 11.40
C GLN A 9 -0.93 15.79 10.60
N ILE A 10 0.19 16.48 10.35
CA ILE A 10 1.43 15.83 9.93
C ILE A 10 2.08 15.19 11.15
N SER A 11 2.54 13.95 11.01
CA SER A 11 3.31 13.26 12.05
C SER A 11 4.65 13.96 12.27
N GLU A 12 5.14 14.01 13.51
CA GLU A 12 6.49 14.49 13.81
C GLU A 12 7.56 13.73 13.00
N PHE A 13 8.67 14.40 12.71
CA PHE A 13 9.79 13.79 11.99
C PHE A 13 10.61 12.87 12.89
N ASN A 14 10.64 11.58 12.56
CA ASN A 14 11.28 10.52 13.34
C ASN A 14 12.56 9.92 12.69
N SER A 15 13.35 10.71 11.95
CA SER A 15 14.62 10.33 11.31
C SER A 15 14.58 9.32 10.13
N SER A 16 13.43 8.71 9.80
CA SER A 16 13.38 7.58 8.84
C SER A 16 13.55 7.96 7.36
N SER A 17 13.01 9.08 6.89
CA SER A 17 13.19 9.56 5.50
C SER A 17 12.89 11.06 5.40
N TRP A 18 13.94 11.87 5.45
CA TRP A 18 13.83 13.34 5.40
C TRP A 18 13.13 13.83 4.13
N SER A 19 13.56 13.39 2.95
CA SER A 19 12.95 13.80 1.66
C SER A 19 11.45 13.49 1.56
N SER A 20 11.01 12.35 2.12
CA SER A 20 9.59 11.99 2.16
C SER A 20 8.79 12.85 3.13
N TRP A 21 9.36 13.12 4.31
CA TRP A 21 8.71 13.94 5.33
C TRP A 21 8.61 15.41 4.90
N VAL A 22 9.69 16.01 4.38
CA VAL A 22 9.68 17.40 3.92
C VAL A 22 8.73 17.60 2.73
N GLY A 23 8.61 16.61 1.84
CA GLY A 23 7.60 16.64 0.77
C GLY A 23 6.17 16.68 1.30
N ARG A 24 5.86 15.91 2.37
CA ARG A 24 4.55 16.00 3.04
C ARG A 24 4.34 17.34 3.75
N LEU A 25 5.40 17.89 4.36
CA LEU A 25 5.35 19.21 5.00
C LEU A 25 5.03 20.33 3.98
N GLN A 26 5.56 20.22 2.77
CA GLN A 26 5.26 21.18 1.70
C GLN A 26 3.77 21.16 1.32
N PHE A 27 3.16 19.98 1.16
CA PHE A 27 1.70 19.88 0.94
C PHE A 27 0.89 20.40 2.14
N TYR A 28 1.38 20.22 3.36
CA TYR A 28 0.76 20.79 4.55
C TYR A 28 0.74 22.32 4.50
N PHE A 29 1.83 22.96 4.06
CA PHE A 29 1.85 24.42 3.88
C PHE A 29 0.87 24.87 2.80
N GLU A 30 0.80 24.17 1.68
CA GLU A 30 -0.12 24.48 0.59
C GLU A 30 -1.58 24.36 1.02
N ALA A 31 -1.95 23.24 1.66
CA ALA A 31 -3.32 23.00 2.13
C ALA A 31 -3.79 24.02 3.18
N ASN A 32 -2.85 24.57 3.97
CA ASN A 32 -3.13 25.55 5.01
C ASN A 32 -2.84 27.00 4.60
N ASN A 33 -2.53 27.25 3.32
CA ASN A 33 -2.18 28.58 2.78
C ASN A 33 -1.03 29.27 3.53
N ILE A 34 -0.08 28.49 4.06
CA ILE A 34 1.10 29.00 4.76
C ILE A 34 2.13 29.41 3.71
N THR A 35 2.15 30.71 3.39
CA THR A 35 3.06 31.30 2.39
C THR A 35 4.24 32.02 3.03
N ASP A 36 4.07 32.58 4.22
CA ASP A 36 5.12 33.31 4.94
C ASP A 36 6.31 32.39 5.30
N PRO A 37 7.54 32.71 4.82
CA PRO A 37 8.74 31.96 5.16
C PRO A 37 9.01 31.84 6.66
N ALA A 38 8.65 32.86 7.45
CA ALA A 38 8.82 32.82 8.90
C ALA A 38 7.88 31.79 9.54
N LEU A 39 6.62 31.72 9.09
CA LEU A 39 5.67 30.70 9.53
C LEU A 39 6.07 29.30 9.06
N LYS A 40 6.58 29.14 7.83
CA LYS A 40 7.11 27.84 7.37
C LYS A 40 8.25 27.35 8.26
N ARG A 41 9.19 28.23 8.59
CA ARG A 41 10.30 27.93 9.52
C ARG A 41 9.79 27.58 10.91
N ALA A 42 8.87 28.37 11.46
CA ALA A 42 8.30 28.10 12.78
C ALA A 42 7.64 26.72 12.82
N ASN A 43 6.77 26.42 11.85
CA ASN A 43 6.11 25.12 11.72
C ASN A 43 7.11 23.98 11.58
N LEU A 44 8.15 24.15 10.74
CA LEU A 44 9.21 23.15 10.60
C LEU A 44 9.84 22.83 11.95
N LEU A 45 10.28 23.85 12.69
CA LEU A 45 10.98 23.67 13.96
C LEU A 45 10.07 23.11 15.06
N THR A 46 8.77 23.44 15.05
CA THR A 46 7.81 22.89 16.03
C THR A 46 7.35 21.47 15.72
N LEU A 47 7.39 21.06 14.46
CA LEU A 47 7.00 19.70 14.03
C LEU A 47 8.19 18.71 14.04
N CYS A 48 9.38 19.21 14.36
CA CYS A 48 10.55 18.39 14.61
C CYS A 48 10.52 17.82 16.03
N GLU A 49 10.92 16.56 16.18
CA GLU A 49 11.23 15.99 17.50
C GLU A 49 12.43 16.72 18.13
N GLU A 50 12.56 16.66 19.46
CA GLU A 50 13.63 17.30 20.23
C GLU A 50 15.03 16.99 19.67
N GLN A 51 15.29 15.73 19.31
CA GLN A 51 16.58 15.32 18.74
C GLN A 51 16.87 15.99 17.39
N THR A 52 15.83 16.17 16.56
CA THR A 52 15.96 16.83 15.26
C THR A 52 16.19 18.32 15.44
N TYR A 53 15.49 18.97 16.38
CA TYR A 53 15.72 20.38 16.71
C TYR A 53 17.14 20.63 17.24
N ASN A 54 17.65 19.75 18.09
CA ASN A 54 19.03 19.82 18.57
C ASN A 54 20.05 19.67 17.43
N THR A 55 19.75 18.78 16.48
CA THR A 55 20.56 18.62 15.26
C THR A 55 20.54 19.88 14.41
N VAL A 56 19.38 20.53 14.23
CA VAL A 56 19.29 21.85 13.56
C VAL A 56 20.20 22.85 14.25
N CYS A 57 20.05 23.02 15.57
CA CYS A 57 20.84 23.98 16.34
C CYS A 57 22.36 23.74 16.19
N ALA A 58 22.80 22.48 16.13
CA ALA A 58 24.20 22.12 15.94
C ALA A 58 24.70 22.44 14.52
N LEU A 59 23.88 22.17 13.49
CA LEU A 59 24.27 22.33 12.08
C LEU A 59 24.37 23.80 11.64
N ILE A 60 23.66 24.72 12.30
CA ILE A 60 23.60 26.14 11.90
C ILE A 60 24.49 27.07 12.75
N GLN A 61 25.28 26.51 13.68
CA GLN A 61 26.21 27.29 14.48
C GLN A 61 27.15 28.14 13.59
N PRO A 62 27.48 29.38 13.99
CA PRO A 62 27.16 30.06 15.25
C PRO A 62 25.80 30.80 15.25
N SER A 63 24.97 30.62 14.23
CA SER A 63 23.70 31.34 14.07
C SER A 63 22.57 30.68 14.87
N SER A 64 21.53 31.45 15.19
CA SER A 64 20.31 30.93 15.84
C SER A 64 19.30 30.42 14.80
N PRO A 65 18.50 29.38 15.10
CA PRO A 65 17.45 28.90 14.18
C PRO A 65 16.46 29.99 13.77
N ALA A 66 16.25 31.01 14.61
CA ALA A 66 15.39 32.14 14.30
C ALA A 66 15.96 33.09 13.23
N ALA A 67 17.29 33.13 13.08
CA ALA A 67 18.01 34.02 12.17
C ALA A 67 18.25 33.40 10.77
N VAL A 68 18.10 32.08 10.64
CA VAL A 68 18.35 31.33 9.40
C VAL A 68 17.06 31.19 8.60
N SER A 69 17.14 31.11 7.27
CA SER A 69 15.98 30.90 6.41
C SER A 69 15.44 29.46 6.53
N TYR A 70 14.17 29.26 6.17
CA TYR A 70 13.58 27.92 6.09
C TYR A 70 14.36 27.03 5.12
N ASP A 71 14.70 27.56 3.93
CA ASP A 71 15.36 26.80 2.88
C ASP A 71 16.77 26.34 3.29
N ASP A 72 17.52 27.19 4.00
CA ASP A 72 18.86 26.84 4.50
C ASP A 72 18.80 25.73 5.57
N ILE A 73 17.80 25.79 6.46
CA ILE A 73 17.59 24.73 7.48
C ILE A 73 17.22 23.42 6.79
N VAL A 74 16.33 23.45 5.80
CA VAL A 74 15.95 22.27 5.03
C VAL A 74 17.14 21.69 4.28
N ALA A 75 17.98 22.52 3.66
CA ALA A 75 19.19 22.09 2.97
C ALA A 75 20.22 21.46 3.92
N ALA A 76 20.41 22.05 5.11
CA ALA A 76 21.30 21.50 6.13
C ALA A 76 20.82 20.13 6.62
N LEU A 77 19.53 19.99 6.91
CA LEU A 77 18.93 18.72 7.34
C LEU A 77 18.92 17.68 6.23
N GLN A 78 18.69 18.07 4.98
CA GLN A 78 18.82 17.18 3.81
C GLN A 78 20.23 16.60 3.74
N LYS A 79 21.26 17.44 3.87
CA LYS A 79 22.66 17.00 3.84
C LYS A 79 23.00 16.04 4.99
N HIS A 80 22.37 16.22 6.14
CA HIS A 80 22.62 15.39 7.33
C HIS A 80 21.86 14.04 7.30
N TYR A 81 20.55 14.06 7.03
CA TYR A 81 19.69 12.88 7.14
C TYR A 81 19.52 12.10 5.84
N ASP A 82 19.67 12.74 4.68
CA ASP A 82 19.50 12.09 3.39
C ASP A 82 20.54 12.63 2.39
N PRO A 83 21.84 12.41 2.68
CA PRO A 83 22.92 12.85 1.82
C PRO A 83 22.80 12.18 0.46
N ARG A 84 22.95 12.97 -0.61
CA ARG A 84 22.85 12.47 -1.97
C ARG A 84 23.90 11.36 -2.18
N PRO A 85 23.48 10.12 -2.51
CA PRO A 85 24.43 9.05 -2.81
C PRO A 85 25.21 9.36 -4.08
N SER A 86 26.41 8.78 -4.20
CA SER A 86 27.18 8.91 -5.45
C SER A 86 26.43 8.30 -6.62
N GLU A 87 26.58 8.89 -7.80
CA GLU A 87 25.93 8.42 -9.03
C GLU A 87 26.30 6.95 -9.32
N VAL A 88 27.57 6.60 -9.13
CA VAL A 88 28.09 5.24 -9.34
C VAL A 88 27.41 4.25 -8.39
N TYR A 89 27.26 4.60 -7.11
CA TYR A 89 26.56 3.74 -6.15
C TYR A 89 25.08 3.55 -6.51
N SER A 90 24.39 4.65 -6.85
CA SER A 90 22.98 4.62 -7.28
C SER A 90 22.79 3.73 -8.50
N ARG A 91 23.65 3.88 -9.52
CA ARG A 91 23.62 3.05 -10.73
C ARG A 91 23.91 1.59 -10.43
N ALA A 92 24.91 1.30 -9.59
CA ALA A 92 25.21 -0.08 -9.19
C ALA A 92 24.01 -0.73 -8.46
N ARG A 93 23.35 0.01 -7.57
CA ARG A 93 22.16 -0.45 -6.85
C ARG A 93 20.98 -0.66 -7.79
N PHE A 94 20.74 0.26 -8.72
CA PHE A 94 19.73 0.13 -9.77
C PHE A 94 19.98 -1.13 -10.60
N GLN A 95 21.21 -1.34 -11.07
CA GLN A 95 21.58 -2.46 -11.92
C GLN A 95 21.48 -3.83 -11.24
N ARG A 96 21.57 -3.88 -9.91
CA ARG A 96 21.41 -5.13 -9.12
C ARG A 96 19.97 -5.43 -8.73
N ARG A 97 19.02 -4.55 -9.05
CA ARG A 97 17.63 -4.71 -8.62
C ARG A 97 16.88 -5.69 -9.54
N ALA A 98 16.69 -6.91 -9.04
CA ALA A 98 15.77 -7.91 -9.62
C ALA A 98 14.48 -7.97 -8.81
N LYS A 99 13.35 -8.32 -9.44
CA LYS A 99 12.04 -8.52 -8.81
C LYS A 99 12.16 -9.53 -7.68
N LEU A 100 11.61 -9.21 -6.52
CA LEU A 100 11.64 -10.09 -5.35
C LEU A 100 10.59 -11.20 -5.51
N GLU A 101 10.81 -12.31 -4.80
CA GLU A 101 9.82 -13.39 -4.71
C GLU A 101 8.52 -12.86 -4.08
N GLY A 102 7.38 -13.16 -4.72
CA GLY A 102 6.06 -12.68 -4.29
C GLY A 102 5.79 -11.18 -4.50
N GLU A 103 6.77 -10.39 -4.99
CA GLU A 103 6.55 -8.98 -5.34
C GLU A 103 5.65 -8.86 -6.58
N THR A 104 4.78 -7.86 -6.66
CA THR A 104 3.99 -7.61 -7.88
C THR A 104 4.82 -6.86 -8.92
N VAL A 105 4.46 -6.97 -10.20
CA VAL A 105 5.10 -6.23 -11.29
C VAL A 105 5.05 -4.71 -11.04
N SER A 106 3.93 -4.20 -10.55
CA SER A 106 3.77 -2.78 -10.22
C SER A 106 4.66 -2.31 -9.07
N ALA A 107 4.80 -3.11 -8.01
CA ALA A 107 5.68 -2.81 -6.89
C ALA A 107 7.15 -2.82 -7.32
N TYR A 108 7.53 -3.78 -8.19
CA TYR A 108 8.87 -3.86 -8.75
C TYR A 108 9.25 -2.60 -9.53
N ILE A 109 8.37 -2.13 -10.41
CA ILE A 109 8.58 -0.91 -11.20
C ILE A 109 8.69 0.31 -10.29
N ALA A 110 7.80 0.47 -9.30
CA ALA A 110 7.86 1.58 -8.36
C ALA A 110 9.20 1.61 -7.60
N ALA A 111 9.71 0.43 -7.21
CA ALA A 111 11.02 0.30 -6.58
C ALA A 111 12.17 0.64 -7.54
N LEU A 112 12.12 0.19 -8.80
CA LEU A 112 13.12 0.53 -9.81
C LEU A 112 13.16 2.03 -10.10
N MET A 113 12.00 2.67 -10.30
CA MET A 113 11.90 4.11 -10.53
C MET A 113 12.45 4.90 -9.34
N LYS A 114 12.18 4.45 -8.12
CA LYS A 114 12.76 5.05 -6.92
C LYS A 114 14.29 4.99 -6.92
N LEU A 115 14.89 3.88 -7.36
CA LEU A 115 16.36 3.76 -7.48
C LEU A 115 16.94 4.61 -8.61
N ALA A 116 16.20 4.76 -9.72
CA ALA A 116 16.62 5.55 -10.86
C ALA A 116 16.75 7.06 -10.55
N SER A 117 16.02 7.57 -9.55
CA SER A 117 16.00 8.99 -9.16
C SER A 117 17.39 9.62 -8.96
N ASN A 118 18.35 8.86 -8.42
CA ASN A 118 19.71 9.31 -8.14
C ASN A 118 20.75 8.82 -9.17
N CYS A 119 20.32 8.23 -10.28
CA CYS A 119 21.20 7.66 -11.31
C CYS A 119 21.58 8.64 -12.43
N ASN A 120 20.96 9.83 -12.46
CA ASN A 120 21.20 10.86 -13.48
C ASN A 120 21.00 10.31 -14.91
N PHE A 121 19.90 9.59 -15.14
CA PHE A 121 19.50 9.15 -16.48
C PHE A 121 18.79 10.28 -17.21
N LEU A 122 18.95 10.35 -18.54
CA LEU A 122 18.31 11.38 -19.35
C LEU A 122 16.84 11.04 -19.58
N THR A 123 15.93 11.97 -19.31
CA THR A 123 14.54 11.86 -19.79
C THR A 123 14.46 12.43 -21.20
N LEU A 124 14.19 11.59 -22.18
CA LEU A 124 13.88 12.06 -23.53
C LEU A 124 12.44 12.55 -23.55
N THR A 125 12.23 13.87 -23.51
CA THR A 125 10.90 14.43 -23.78
C THR A 125 10.71 14.53 -25.28
N THR A 126 9.95 13.60 -25.84
CA THR A 126 9.48 13.70 -27.23
C THR A 126 8.51 14.89 -27.30
N THR A 127 9.03 16.09 -27.59
CA THR A 127 8.18 17.24 -27.90
C THR A 127 7.30 16.88 -29.09
N ALA A 128 5.99 17.09 -28.98
CA ALA A 128 4.96 16.68 -29.95
C ALA A 128 5.14 17.20 -31.38
N THR A 129 6.06 18.14 -31.60
CA THR A 129 6.58 18.46 -32.92
C THR A 129 7.68 17.44 -33.24
N GLY A 130 7.44 16.51 -34.15
CA GLY A 130 8.32 15.39 -34.56
C GLY A 130 9.70 15.80 -35.06
N GLN A 131 10.46 16.46 -34.19
CA GLN A 131 11.78 17.00 -34.40
C GLN A 131 12.55 16.62 -33.16
N GLU A 132 13.25 15.49 -33.28
CA GLU A 132 14.30 15.08 -32.36
C GLU A 132 15.31 16.23 -32.31
N ARG A 133 15.15 17.15 -31.37
CA ARG A 133 16.24 18.04 -31.00
C ARG A 133 17.21 17.18 -30.21
N HIS A 134 18.13 16.55 -30.94
CA HIS A 134 19.47 16.37 -30.41
C HIS A 134 19.87 17.70 -29.77
N VAL A 135 19.91 17.75 -28.45
CA VAL A 135 20.72 18.73 -27.74
C VAL A 135 22.15 18.34 -28.07
N ALA A 136 22.61 18.79 -29.23
CA ALA A 136 23.99 18.70 -29.65
C ALA A 136 24.78 19.66 -28.74
N SER A 137 25.07 19.21 -27.52
CA SER A 137 26.29 19.62 -26.85
C SER A 137 27.39 18.70 -27.36
N PRO A 138 28.38 19.22 -28.12
CA PRO A 138 29.44 18.42 -28.70
C PRO A 138 30.48 18.14 -27.62
N ALA A 139 30.16 17.21 -26.71
CA ALA A 139 31.11 16.57 -25.82
C ALA A 139 30.52 15.23 -25.38
N ASN A 140 30.68 14.22 -26.25
CA ASN A 140 30.85 12.79 -25.90
C ASN A 140 30.41 12.31 -24.51
N THR A 141 29.17 12.56 -24.13
CA THR A 141 28.54 11.89 -22.99
C THR A 141 27.39 11.09 -23.57
N THR A 142 27.62 9.80 -23.81
CA THR A 142 26.61 8.83 -24.17
C THR A 142 25.63 8.71 -23.00
N MET A 143 24.75 9.70 -22.85
CA MET A 143 23.83 9.78 -21.72
C MET A 143 22.66 8.85 -22.02
N LEU A 144 22.57 7.77 -21.25
CA LEU A 144 21.58 6.72 -21.43
C LEU A 144 20.19 7.25 -21.05
N SER A 145 19.20 7.00 -21.91
CA SER A 145 17.81 7.37 -21.66
C SER A 145 17.24 6.57 -20.48
N LEU A 146 16.48 7.23 -19.61
CA LEU A 146 15.78 6.63 -18.48
C LEU A 146 14.90 5.45 -18.92
N ASP A 147 14.16 5.60 -20.02
CA ASP A 147 13.26 4.56 -20.53
C ASP A 147 14.02 3.31 -20.97
N VAL A 148 15.17 3.50 -21.63
CA VAL A 148 16.03 2.39 -22.06
C VAL A 148 16.60 1.67 -20.83
N MET A 149 17.11 2.42 -19.86
CA MET A 149 17.66 1.84 -18.63
C MET A 149 16.61 1.11 -17.80
N LEU A 150 15.40 1.68 -17.69
CA LEU A 150 14.28 1.03 -17.02
C LEU A 150 13.86 -0.23 -17.75
N ARG A 151 13.71 -0.20 -19.08
CA ARG A 151 13.41 -1.39 -19.89
C ARG A 151 14.42 -2.49 -19.65
N ASP A 152 15.70 -2.20 -19.86
CA ASP A 152 16.76 -3.21 -19.82
C ASP A 152 16.85 -3.84 -18.42
N ARG A 153 16.79 -3.02 -17.36
CA ARG A 153 16.85 -3.53 -15.99
C ARG A 153 15.57 -4.26 -15.59
N PHE A 154 14.41 -3.78 -16.02
CA PHE A 154 13.12 -4.41 -15.77
C PHE A 154 13.09 -5.81 -16.40
N VAL A 155 13.33 -5.92 -17.71
CA VAL A 155 13.30 -7.20 -18.44
C VAL A 155 14.29 -8.18 -17.83
N CYS A 156 15.57 -7.79 -17.68
CA CYS A 156 16.60 -8.65 -17.11
C CYS A 156 16.38 -8.99 -15.62
N GLY A 157 15.51 -8.27 -14.93
CA GLY A 157 15.25 -8.46 -13.50
C GLY A 157 13.91 -9.12 -13.19
N LEU A 158 13.09 -9.43 -14.20
CA LEU A 158 11.92 -10.28 -14.02
C LEU A 158 12.37 -11.70 -13.63
N SER A 159 11.73 -12.30 -12.63
CA SER A 159 12.04 -13.68 -12.23
C SER A 159 11.42 -14.73 -13.16
N ASP A 160 10.55 -14.31 -14.08
CA ASP A 160 9.77 -15.21 -14.93
C ASP A 160 10.57 -15.62 -16.18
N GLU A 161 11.13 -16.83 -16.13
CA GLU A 161 11.91 -17.43 -17.21
C GLU A 161 11.10 -17.74 -18.47
N SER A 162 9.76 -17.70 -18.40
CA SER A 162 8.90 -17.91 -19.58
C SER A 162 8.63 -16.62 -20.36
N LEU A 163 8.67 -15.46 -19.69
CA LEU A 163 8.41 -14.15 -20.31
C LEU A 163 9.66 -13.52 -20.91
N GLN A 164 10.81 -13.66 -20.23
CA GLN A 164 12.06 -13.04 -20.69
C GLN A 164 12.47 -13.45 -22.12
N PRO A 165 12.41 -14.73 -22.54
CA PRO A 165 12.81 -15.12 -23.89
C PRO A 165 11.98 -14.43 -24.98
N GLY A 166 10.67 -14.27 -24.75
CA GLY A 166 9.78 -13.54 -25.67
C GLY A 166 10.13 -12.06 -25.75
N MET A 167 10.45 -11.43 -24.62
CA MET A 167 10.88 -10.03 -24.59
C MET A 167 12.25 -9.82 -25.26
N PHE A 168 13.19 -10.76 -25.11
CA PHE A 168 14.49 -10.69 -25.78
C PHE A 168 14.44 -10.93 -27.29
N ALA A 169 13.40 -11.63 -27.77
CA ALA A 169 13.19 -11.85 -29.20
C ALA A 169 12.63 -10.61 -29.93
N GLU A 170 12.02 -9.68 -29.20
CA GLU A 170 11.45 -8.46 -29.77
C GLU A 170 12.56 -7.46 -30.15
N LYS A 171 12.53 -6.96 -31.39
CA LYS A 171 13.63 -6.18 -31.96
C LYS A 171 13.70 -4.78 -31.36
N ASP A 172 12.55 -4.13 -31.24
CA ASP A 172 12.43 -2.72 -30.87
C ASP A 172 11.52 -2.54 -29.63
N LEU A 173 11.68 -3.42 -28.64
CA LEU A 173 10.86 -3.41 -27.42
C LEU A 173 11.01 -2.09 -26.65
N THR A 174 9.90 -1.45 -26.32
CA THR A 174 9.86 -0.27 -25.45
C THR A 174 9.62 -0.65 -23.98
N PHE A 175 9.92 0.27 -23.06
CA PHE A 175 9.62 0.07 -21.63
C PHE A 175 8.12 -0.17 -21.38
N ASN A 176 7.25 0.61 -22.02
CA ASN A 176 5.81 0.51 -21.83
C ASN A 176 5.27 -0.84 -22.33
N GLU A 177 5.73 -1.32 -23.49
CA GLU A 177 5.35 -2.64 -24.00
C GLU A 177 5.82 -3.77 -23.08
N ALA A 178 7.07 -3.70 -22.59
CA ALA A 178 7.59 -4.69 -21.64
C ALA A 178 6.75 -4.72 -20.35
N TYR A 179 6.41 -3.55 -19.81
CA TYR A 179 5.58 -3.44 -18.61
C TYR A 179 4.17 -4.03 -18.86
N ASP A 180 3.54 -3.68 -19.97
CA ASP A 180 2.22 -4.17 -20.37
C ASP A 180 2.18 -5.70 -20.49
N ILE A 181 3.19 -6.30 -21.15
CA ILE A 181 3.31 -7.76 -21.28
C ILE A 181 3.40 -8.41 -19.90
N ALA A 182 4.27 -7.89 -19.02
CA ALA A 182 4.46 -8.42 -17.67
C ALA A 182 3.18 -8.33 -16.82
N VAL A 183 2.46 -7.19 -16.87
CA VAL A 183 1.20 -7.01 -16.14
C VAL A 183 0.12 -7.97 -16.66
N ARG A 184 0.02 -8.13 -17.99
CA ARG A 184 -0.93 -9.08 -18.60
C ARG A 184 -0.62 -10.53 -18.19
N ALA A 185 0.66 -10.91 -18.17
CA ALA A 185 1.09 -12.23 -17.75
C ALA A 185 0.81 -12.49 -16.25
N GLU A 186 1.12 -11.53 -15.38
CA GLU A 186 0.79 -11.60 -13.95
C GLU A 186 -0.72 -11.77 -13.73
N CYS A 187 -1.54 -11.02 -14.48
CA CYS A 187 -3.00 -11.14 -14.43
C CYS A 187 -3.49 -12.51 -14.94
N ALA A 188 -2.91 -13.05 -16.00
CA ALA A 188 -3.25 -14.36 -16.54
C ALA A 188 -2.89 -15.49 -15.57
N GLY A 189 -1.72 -15.42 -14.94
CA GLY A 189 -1.28 -16.37 -13.92
C GLY A 189 -2.25 -16.44 -12.73
N HIS A 190 -2.66 -15.29 -12.19
CA HIS A 190 -3.65 -15.25 -11.11
C HIS A 190 -4.97 -15.92 -11.51
N LYS A 191 -5.52 -15.57 -12.70
CA LYS A 191 -6.76 -16.17 -13.21
C LYS A 191 -6.64 -17.68 -13.39
N GLN A 192 -5.51 -18.18 -13.89
CA GLN A 192 -5.27 -19.62 -14.05
C GLN A 192 -5.30 -20.35 -12.70
N THR A 193 -4.64 -19.80 -11.68
CA THR A 193 -4.67 -20.40 -10.33
C THR A 193 -6.06 -20.39 -9.71
N GLU A 194 -6.86 -19.34 -9.96
CA GLU A 194 -8.24 -19.25 -9.51
C GLU A 194 -9.15 -20.29 -10.17
N ILE A 195 -9.02 -20.47 -11.50
CA ILE A 195 -9.75 -21.51 -12.23
C ILE A 195 -9.42 -22.90 -11.68
N HIS A 196 -8.14 -23.19 -11.42
CA HIS A 196 -7.73 -24.47 -10.88
C HIS A 196 -8.32 -24.72 -9.48
N ARG A 197 -8.21 -23.74 -8.58
CA ARG A 197 -8.81 -23.80 -7.23
C ARG A 197 -10.32 -24.01 -7.26
N ASN A 198 -11.02 -23.29 -8.13
CA ASN A 198 -12.47 -23.44 -8.28
C ASN A 198 -12.83 -24.82 -8.81
N THR A 199 -12.05 -25.35 -9.76
CA THR A 199 -12.23 -26.70 -10.29
C THR A 199 -12.09 -27.75 -9.18
N GLU A 200 -11.04 -27.66 -8.35
CA GLU A 200 -10.83 -28.58 -7.21
C GLU A 200 -11.99 -28.53 -6.20
N SER A 201 -12.49 -27.33 -5.86
CA SER A 201 -13.62 -27.14 -4.95
C SER A 201 -14.93 -27.77 -5.47
N VAL A 202 -15.20 -27.62 -6.77
CA VAL A 202 -16.37 -28.25 -7.42
C VAL A 202 -16.26 -29.77 -7.35
N HIS A 203 -15.08 -30.35 -7.61
CA HIS A 203 -14.85 -31.79 -7.54
C HIS A 203 -15.02 -32.34 -6.11
N GLN A 204 -14.58 -31.61 -5.09
CA GLN A 204 -14.79 -31.99 -3.69
C GLN A 204 -16.29 -32.02 -3.34
N THR A 205 -17.04 -31.00 -3.77
CA THR A 205 -18.48 -30.90 -3.52
C THR A 205 -19.27 -31.99 -4.25
N SER A 206 -18.93 -32.30 -5.50
CA SER A 206 -19.57 -33.37 -6.26
C SER A 206 -19.30 -34.75 -5.64
N ASN A 207 -18.07 -34.99 -5.19
CA ASN A 207 -17.70 -36.24 -4.51
C ASN A 207 -18.42 -36.39 -3.16
N GLN A 208 -18.55 -35.30 -2.40
CA GLN A 208 -19.30 -35.32 -1.14
C GLN A 208 -20.79 -35.61 -1.36
N ARG A 209 -21.43 -34.96 -2.35
CA ARG A 209 -22.83 -35.25 -2.72
C ARG A 209 -23.03 -36.67 -3.20
N ARG A 210 -22.08 -37.23 -3.95
CA ARG A 210 -22.12 -38.63 -4.40
C ARG A 210 -22.05 -39.60 -3.23
N ARG A 211 -21.12 -39.40 -2.29
CA ARG A 211 -21.01 -40.21 -1.07
C ARG A 211 -22.28 -40.17 -0.22
N LEU A 212 -22.89 -38.99 -0.06
CA LEU A 212 -24.15 -38.84 0.67
C LEU A 212 -25.32 -39.56 -0.03
N ARG A 213 -25.35 -39.58 -1.37
CA ARG A 213 -26.35 -40.35 -2.14
C ARG A 213 -26.14 -41.86 -2.03
N GLU A 214 -24.89 -42.33 -2.09
CA GLU A 214 -24.56 -43.75 -1.92
C GLU A 214 -24.96 -44.25 -0.52
N TYR A 215 -24.71 -43.45 0.53
CA TYR A 215 -25.16 -43.74 1.90
C TYR A 215 -26.69 -43.75 2.04
N ALA A 216 -27.40 -42.78 1.45
CA ALA A 216 -28.86 -42.76 1.48
C ALA A 216 -29.50 -43.92 0.69
N ALA A 217 -28.82 -44.43 -0.35
CA ALA A 217 -29.28 -45.57 -1.13
C ALA A 217 -29.09 -46.91 -0.39
N SER A 218 -28.07 -47.03 0.49
CA SER A 218 -27.89 -48.21 1.33
C SER A 218 -28.97 -48.39 2.41
N ASP A 219 -29.66 -47.31 2.83
CA ASP A 219 -30.74 -47.36 3.82
C ASP A 219 -32.08 -47.91 3.27
N VAL A 220 -32.21 -48.11 1.95
CA VAL A 220 -33.47 -48.55 1.32
C VAL A 220 -33.64 -50.08 1.37
N HIS A 221 -32.56 -50.84 1.59
CA HIS A 221 -32.61 -52.31 1.75
C HIS A 221 -32.30 -52.65 3.21
N GLY A 222 -33.34 -52.53 4.05
CA GLY A 222 -33.23 -52.52 5.51
C GLY A 222 -32.32 -53.60 6.11
N THR A 223 -31.34 -53.13 6.88
CA THR A 223 -31.03 -53.69 8.21
C THR A 223 -30.70 -52.52 9.12
N THR A 224 -31.40 -52.43 10.24
CA THR A 224 -31.11 -51.49 11.33
C THR A 224 -29.72 -51.83 11.89
N SER A 225 -28.68 -51.20 11.37
CA SER A 225 -27.33 -51.22 11.94
C SER A 225 -26.94 -49.78 12.21
N ALA A 226 -26.59 -49.53 13.47
CA ALA A 226 -26.34 -48.23 14.08
C ALA A 226 -25.72 -47.19 13.15
N ALA A 227 -26.26 -45.97 13.19
CA ALA A 227 -25.64 -44.79 12.59
C ALA A 227 -24.14 -44.78 12.93
N PRO A 228 -23.23 -44.74 11.93
CA PRO A 228 -21.86 -44.45 12.24
C PRO A 228 -21.86 -43.03 12.80
N SER A 229 -21.39 -42.90 14.04
CA SER A 229 -20.88 -41.63 14.54
C SER A 229 -19.96 -41.09 13.46
N VAL A 230 -20.43 -40.07 12.74
CA VAL A 230 -19.54 -39.18 12.01
C VAL A 230 -18.67 -38.59 13.12
N VAL A 231 -17.52 -39.20 13.35
CA VAL A 231 -16.39 -38.49 13.92
C VAL A 231 -16.18 -37.35 12.94
N TYR A 232 -16.71 -36.18 13.29
CA TYR A 232 -16.13 -34.94 12.82
C TYR A 232 -14.67 -35.07 13.23
N ASP A 233 -13.81 -35.40 12.27
CA ASP A 233 -12.39 -35.26 12.49
C ASP A 233 -12.12 -33.76 12.58
N LEU A 234 -12.28 -33.22 13.80
CA LEU A 234 -12.01 -31.83 14.15
C LEU A 234 -10.55 -31.44 13.87
N ASN A 235 -9.69 -32.39 13.48
CA ASN A 235 -8.30 -32.14 13.13
C ASN A 235 -8.07 -31.71 11.67
N THR A 236 -9.12 -31.47 10.87
CA THR A 236 -9.00 -30.69 9.62
C THR A 236 -9.77 -29.37 9.65
N MET A 237 -10.12 -28.86 10.84
CA MET A 237 -10.38 -27.43 11.01
C MET A 237 -9.07 -26.66 10.90
N ASN A 238 -8.61 -26.45 9.67
CA ASN A 238 -7.69 -25.37 9.39
C ASN A 238 -8.48 -24.07 9.55
N LEU A 239 -8.40 -23.50 10.76
CA LEU A 239 -8.90 -22.17 11.08
C LEU A 239 -8.17 -21.14 10.22
N GLY A 240 -8.78 -20.77 9.09
CA GLY A 240 -8.24 -19.83 8.12
C GLY A 240 -9.32 -19.14 7.28
N THR A 241 -9.97 -18.13 7.86
CA THR A 241 -10.51 -16.92 7.20
C THR A 241 -11.57 -17.00 6.08
N ARG A 242 -12.78 -16.52 6.46
CA ARG A 242 -13.79 -15.67 5.75
C ARG A 242 -14.52 -16.19 4.48
N PRO A 243 -15.87 -16.12 4.45
CA PRO A 243 -16.66 -16.28 3.22
C PRO A 243 -16.59 -15.03 2.34
N LYS A 244 -16.37 -15.21 1.03
CA LYS A 244 -16.46 -14.17 -0.01
C LYS A 244 -17.58 -14.52 -0.99
N THR A 245 -18.83 -14.26 -0.63
CA THR A 245 -19.88 -13.94 -1.63
C THR A 245 -20.96 -13.08 -0.98
N PHE A 246 -21.30 -11.99 -1.67
CA PHE A 246 -22.07 -10.82 -1.23
C PHE A 246 -23.59 -11.08 -1.08
N THR A 247 -24.10 -12.22 -1.54
CA THR A 247 -25.54 -12.45 -1.71
C THR A 247 -26.27 -13.12 -0.53
N GLU A 248 -25.56 -13.67 0.46
CA GLU A 248 -26.20 -14.19 1.70
C GLU A 248 -26.10 -13.23 2.91
N PHE A 249 -25.39 -12.10 2.76
CA PHE A 249 -25.29 -11.08 3.83
C PHE A 249 -26.58 -10.26 4.02
N GLN A 250 -27.50 -10.33 3.06
CA GLN A 250 -28.70 -9.50 3.03
C GLN A 250 -29.88 -10.10 3.80
N GLU A 251 -29.91 -11.42 4.05
CA GLU A 251 -30.94 -12.05 4.89
C GLU A 251 -30.55 -12.16 6.38
N LEU A 252 -29.25 -12.19 6.69
CA LEU A 252 -28.77 -12.23 8.08
C LEU A 252 -28.71 -10.85 8.73
N SER A 253 -28.61 -9.76 7.96
CA SER A 253 -28.60 -8.39 8.49
C SER A 253 -29.96 -7.95 9.07
N SER A 254 -31.08 -8.39 8.47
CA SER A 254 -32.42 -7.99 8.91
C SER A 254 -32.76 -8.54 10.32
N LYS A 255 -32.37 -9.79 10.62
CA LYS A 255 -32.64 -10.42 11.93
C LYS A 255 -31.69 -9.94 13.04
N PHE A 256 -30.48 -9.50 12.69
CA PHE A 256 -29.50 -8.98 13.65
C PHE A 256 -29.76 -7.51 14.00
N PHE A 257 -30.16 -6.69 13.02
CA PHE A 257 -30.53 -5.28 13.26
C PHE A 257 -31.80 -5.14 14.09
N VAL A 258 -32.83 -5.98 13.89
CA VAL A 258 -34.05 -5.93 14.72
C VAL A 258 -33.76 -6.28 16.18
N ARG A 259 -32.88 -7.25 16.45
CA ARG A 259 -32.50 -7.63 17.84
C ARG A 259 -31.62 -6.57 18.51
N ILE A 260 -30.69 -5.95 17.79
CA ILE A 260 -29.87 -4.86 18.32
C ILE A 260 -30.71 -3.59 18.52
N TRP A 261 -31.68 -3.32 17.65
CA TRP A 261 -32.57 -2.17 17.79
C TRP A 261 -33.54 -2.33 18.97
N ILE A 262 -34.06 -3.54 19.24
CA ILE A 262 -34.87 -3.84 20.43
C ILE A 262 -34.04 -3.69 21.72
N LEU A 263 -32.76 -4.10 21.72
CA LEU A 263 -31.85 -3.92 22.86
C LEU A 263 -31.46 -2.44 23.08
N ILE A 264 -31.23 -1.67 22.01
CA ILE A 264 -30.94 -0.23 22.09
C ILE A 264 -32.19 0.55 22.56
N PHE A 265 -33.39 0.15 22.14
CA PHE A 265 -34.64 0.76 22.59
C PHE A 265 -34.94 0.43 24.08
N GLN A 266 -34.70 -0.80 24.53
CA GLN A 266 -34.84 -1.18 25.95
C GLN A 266 -33.79 -0.51 26.86
N ILE A 267 -32.58 -0.27 26.37
CA ILE A 267 -31.52 0.46 27.13
C ILE A 267 -31.81 1.97 27.16
N GLY A 268 -32.37 2.54 26.09
CA GLY A 268 -32.78 3.95 26.05
C GLY A 268 -33.94 4.30 26.98
N ASP A 269 -34.91 3.38 27.16
CA ASP A 269 -36.01 3.55 28.10
C ASP A 269 -35.60 3.30 29.57
N PHE A 270 -34.56 2.50 29.80
CA PHE A 270 -33.93 2.36 31.12
C PHE A 270 -33.21 3.66 31.55
N GLN A 271 -32.49 4.32 30.63
CA GLN A 271 -31.83 5.61 30.88
C GLN A 271 -32.84 6.76 31.12
N ARG A 272 -33.98 6.78 30.42
CA ARG A 272 -35.05 7.78 30.65
C ARG A 272 -35.83 7.63 31.96
N ARG A 273 -35.87 6.42 32.55
CA ARG A 273 -36.47 6.20 33.88
C ARG A 273 -35.56 6.60 35.04
N ILE A 274 -34.24 6.65 34.84
CA ILE A 274 -33.26 7.01 35.88
C ILE A 274 -33.07 8.55 35.97
N GLN A 275 -33.39 9.30 34.91
CA GLN A 275 -33.27 10.77 34.93
C GLN A 275 -34.43 11.49 35.64
N LYS A 276 -35.56 10.82 35.89
CA LYS A 276 -36.78 11.43 36.48
C LYS A 276 -36.80 11.68 38.00
N PRO A 277 -35.86 11.20 38.85
CA PRO A 277 -35.78 11.67 40.24
C PRO A 277 -34.77 12.82 40.46
N ILE A 278 -33.92 13.17 39.49
CA ILE A 278 -32.86 14.18 39.71
C ILE A 278 -33.41 15.61 39.56
N GLU A 279 -34.40 15.83 38.68
CA GLU A 279 -35.04 17.15 38.51
C GLU A 279 -36.11 17.47 39.56
N ALA A 280 -36.56 16.49 40.34
CA ALA A 280 -37.48 16.71 41.47
C ALA A 280 -36.76 17.18 42.76
N CYS A 281 -35.45 16.98 42.87
CA CYS A 281 -34.68 17.38 44.07
C CYS A 281 -34.17 18.84 44.03
N GLN A 282 -34.21 19.51 42.87
CA GLN A 282 -33.78 20.91 42.72
C GLN A 282 -34.91 21.95 42.83
N ARG A 283 -36.16 21.53 43.06
CA ARG A 283 -37.32 22.44 43.22
C ARG A 283 -37.81 22.59 44.69
N VAL A 284 -37.03 22.15 45.67
CA VAL A 284 -37.30 22.34 47.13
C VAL A 284 -36.22 23.22 47.82
N ARG A 285 -35.30 23.83 47.06
CA ARG A 285 -34.43 24.92 47.55
C ARG A 285 -34.60 26.16 46.66
N ARG A 286 -35.77 26.77 46.75
CA ARG A 286 -35.99 28.22 46.59
C ARG A 286 -36.93 28.65 47.69
#